data_AF-A0A976HWF0-F1
#
_entry.id   AF-A0A976HWF0-F1
#
_cell.length_a   1.000
_cell.length_b   1.000
_cell.length_c   1.000
_cell.angle_alpha   90.00
_cell.angle_beta   90.00
_cell.angle_gamma   90.00
#
_symmetry.space_group_name_H-M   'P 1'
#
loop_
_entity.id
_entity.type
_entity.pdbx_description
1 polymer ?
#
loop_
_entity_poly.entity_id
_entity_poly.type
_entity_poly.pdbx_seq_one_letter_code
_entity_poly.pdbx_strand_id
1 'polypeptide(L)'
;MKFSFFSEHKLATTIVAVALCVGGLAIAYKYARPGVPTEVVMSTGAPGGAYESYAKRYVAALAEEGIKLTLKPSQGATENLARLLDEQSNVDLAFVQNGLIEREKTDDGSLESMGSFFHEPVFVFYRPQSFKQPLQSFGELSGKRVAIGAEGSGTRVLALSLLALHQLKPDGSDRFIAKGGESAAAALRAGEIDAAVFVGNVTSPLLQALFRDAQLRVADLALAETYARRLPQLSLVTLPAGLVDVAALLPSQAIRTVATTSSLVARDDLHPAVSYLLMRAAKRIHSGGDALSKVNEFPSFAFAQDFPPSADAERLLKDGTPFLYRYLPFKLANFVSRAAVFLIPLLALLLPLTDWIPKLIAMRVKGKLFKHYKAMKQIDESVRGATQMSALNDAARQLDELDAEVGRLSVPTNYSNDQFGIRDHMDLVRVRIERKRDALSVSV
;
A
#
# COMPACT_ATOMS: atom_id res chain seq x y z
N MET A 1 13.15 55.22 -14.63
CA MET A 1 13.27 53.81 -15.06
C MET A 1 14.49 53.20 -14.36
N LYS A 2 14.29 52.32 -13.37
CA LYS A 2 15.26 51.28 -12.91
C LYS A 2 14.62 50.47 -11.77
N PHE A 3 13.79 49.51 -12.16
CA PHE A 3 13.18 48.49 -11.30
C PHE A 3 14.07 47.23 -11.19
N SER A 4 15.39 47.31 -11.45
CA SER A 4 16.19 46.09 -11.70
C SER A 4 16.89 45.47 -10.47
N PHE A 5 16.93 46.13 -9.31
CA PHE A 5 17.74 45.64 -8.17
C PHE A 5 16.97 44.84 -7.10
N PHE A 6 15.63 44.89 -7.13
CA PHE A 6 14.78 43.99 -6.33
C PHE A 6 14.78 42.53 -6.85
N SER A 7 15.40 42.31 -8.02
CA SER A 7 15.45 41.03 -8.74
C SER A 7 16.50 40.07 -8.17
N GLU A 8 17.74 40.52 -7.94
CA GLU A 8 18.86 39.59 -7.73
C GLU A 8 18.76 38.78 -6.43
N HIS A 9 18.30 39.39 -5.33
CA HIS A 9 18.13 38.66 -4.06
C HIS A 9 16.92 37.72 -4.08
N LYS A 10 15.83 38.11 -4.76
CA LYS A 10 14.69 37.21 -5.00
C LYS A 10 15.07 36.08 -5.93
N LEU A 11 15.94 36.34 -6.91
CA LEU A 11 16.45 35.33 -7.83
C LEU A 11 17.32 34.32 -7.07
N ALA A 12 18.25 34.78 -6.23
CA ALA A 12 19.12 33.91 -5.44
C ALA A 12 18.33 33.03 -4.45
N THR A 13 17.36 33.58 -3.73
CA THR A 13 16.49 32.79 -2.83
C THR A 13 15.61 31.82 -3.60
N THR A 14 15.10 32.23 -4.77
CA THR A 14 14.32 31.35 -5.65
C THR A 14 15.17 30.20 -6.20
N ILE A 15 16.42 30.47 -6.62
CA ILE A 15 17.35 29.44 -7.10
C ILE A 15 17.67 28.44 -5.98
N VAL A 16 17.93 28.91 -4.76
CA VAL A 16 18.18 28.02 -3.61
C VAL A 16 16.95 27.20 -3.27
N ALA A 17 15.75 27.79 -3.27
CA ALA A 17 14.50 27.08 -3.03
C ALA A 17 14.23 26.01 -4.10
N VAL A 18 14.44 26.35 -5.38
CA VAL A 18 14.32 25.40 -6.50
C VAL A 18 15.36 24.28 -6.39
N ALA A 19 16.61 24.60 -6.06
CA ALA A 19 17.66 23.60 -5.88
C ALA A 19 17.36 22.66 -4.70
N LEU A 20 16.82 23.18 -3.59
CA LEU A 20 16.37 22.38 -2.46
C LEU A 20 15.17 21.51 -2.84
N CYS A 21 14.19 22.04 -3.58
CA CYS A 21 13.06 21.27 -4.12
C CYS A 21 13.53 20.13 -5.03
N VAL A 22 14.41 20.41 -5.99
CA VAL A 22 14.97 19.42 -6.91
C VAL A 22 15.80 18.38 -6.17
N GLY A 23 16.64 18.81 -5.21
CA GLY A 23 17.42 17.93 -4.35
C GLY A 23 16.52 17.03 -3.47
N GLY A 24 15.47 17.60 -2.89
CA GLY A 24 14.47 16.86 -2.12
C GLY A 24 13.70 15.85 -2.98
N LEU A 25 13.32 16.22 -4.20
CA LEU A 25 12.73 15.30 -5.18
C LEU A 25 13.69 14.18 -5.60
N ALA A 26 14.98 14.47 -5.76
CA ALA A 26 16.00 13.48 -6.10
C ALA A 26 16.26 12.50 -4.93
N ILE A 27 16.32 13.01 -3.69
CA ILE A 27 16.42 12.19 -2.47
C ILE A 27 15.14 11.36 -2.30
N ALA A 28 13.96 11.96 -2.49
CA ALA A 28 12.68 11.25 -2.47
C ALA A 28 12.66 10.11 -3.49
N TYR A 29 13.11 10.36 -4.72
CA TYR A 29 13.18 9.33 -5.75
C TYR A 29 14.16 8.20 -5.39
N LYS A 30 15.26 8.52 -4.70
CA LYS A 30 16.29 7.55 -4.29
C LYS A 30 15.91 6.74 -3.04
N TYR A 31 15.17 7.32 -2.09
CA TYR A 31 14.89 6.73 -0.77
C TYR A 31 13.41 6.42 -0.50
N ALA A 32 12.47 6.88 -1.34
CA ALA A 32 11.13 6.30 -1.33
C ALA A 32 11.23 4.82 -1.70
N ARG A 33 10.34 3.99 -1.13
CA ARG A 33 10.23 2.54 -1.40
C ARG A 33 10.51 2.20 -2.87
N PRO A 34 11.14 1.03 -3.16
CA PRO A 34 11.47 0.63 -4.52
C PRO A 34 10.28 0.86 -5.45
N GLY A 35 10.57 1.29 -6.69
CA GLY A 35 9.53 1.56 -7.68
C GLY A 35 8.51 0.42 -7.76
N VAL A 36 7.27 0.75 -8.12
CA VAL A 36 6.20 -0.25 -8.25
C VAL A 36 6.76 -1.46 -9.00
N PRO A 37 6.67 -2.67 -8.43
CA PRO A 37 7.24 -3.84 -9.06
C PRO A 37 6.61 -4.02 -10.43
N THR A 38 7.44 -4.38 -11.39
CA THR A 38 7.01 -4.62 -12.78
C THR A 38 6.48 -6.03 -12.98
N GLU A 39 6.78 -6.93 -12.05
CA GLU A 39 6.34 -8.31 -12.04
C GLU A 39 5.84 -8.69 -10.65
N VAL A 40 4.76 -9.46 -10.61
CA VAL A 40 4.14 -10.01 -9.41
C VAL A 40 3.78 -11.47 -9.72
N VAL A 41 4.00 -12.39 -8.79
CA VAL A 41 3.77 -13.83 -8.96
C VAL A 41 2.58 -14.28 -8.12
N MET A 42 1.55 -14.81 -8.79
CA MET A 42 0.35 -15.35 -8.15
C MET A 42 0.33 -16.88 -8.22
N SER A 43 0.20 -17.54 -7.07
CA SER A 43 -0.11 -18.98 -7.03
C SER A 43 -1.61 -19.20 -7.25
N THR A 44 -1.96 -20.15 -8.11
CA THR A 44 -3.33 -20.31 -8.64
C THR A 44 -3.97 -21.62 -8.19
N GLY A 45 -4.30 -22.53 -9.10
CA GLY A 45 -4.91 -23.81 -8.78
C GLY A 45 -4.78 -24.75 -9.96
N ALA A 46 -5.48 -25.88 -9.90
CA ALA A 46 -5.45 -26.86 -10.97
C ALA A 46 -5.96 -26.23 -12.29
N PRO A 47 -5.43 -26.66 -13.45
CA PRO A 47 -5.90 -26.19 -14.75
C PRO A 47 -7.42 -26.32 -14.92
N GLY A 48 -8.07 -25.27 -15.41
CA GLY A 48 -9.52 -25.21 -15.58
C GLY A 48 -10.31 -24.94 -14.28
N GLY A 49 -9.63 -24.83 -13.13
CA GLY A 49 -10.23 -24.49 -11.85
C GLY A 49 -10.62 -23.01 -11.72
N ALA A 50 -11.42 -22.69 -10.70
CA ALA A 50 -11.88 -21.32 -10.44
C ALA A 50 -10.70 -20.35 -10.21
N TYR A 51 -9.68 -20.78 -9.46
CA TYR A 51 -8.53 -19.94 -9.13
C TYR A 51 -7.75 -19.53 -10.38
N GLU A 52 -7.50 -20.47 -11.30
CA GLU A 52 -6.82 -20.17 -12.56
C GLU A 52 -7.69 -19.25 -13.45
N SER A 53 -8.99 -19.53 -13.55
CA SER A 53 -9.94 -18.73 -14.35
C SER A 53 -10.02 -17.28 -13.87
N TYR A 54 -10.13 -17.05 -12.56
CA TYR A 54 -10.10 -15.71 -11.99
C TYR A 54 -8.73 -15.06 -12.15
N ALA A 55 -7.64 -15.77 -11.85
CA ALA A 55 -6.29 -15.24 -11.96
C ALA A 55 -5.97 -14.72 -13.37
N LYS A 56 -6.42 -15.41 -14.43
CA LYS A 56 -6.30 -14.93 -15.82
C LYS A 56 -6.96 -13.58 -16.06
N ARG A 57 -8.06 -13.27 -15.38
CA ARG A 57 -8.72 -11.95 -15.44
C ARG A 57 -7.88 -10.86 -14.74
N TYR A 58 -7.20 -11.21 -13.64
CA TYR A 58 -6.25 -10.31 -12.99
C TYR A 58 -5.02 -10.04 -13.88
N VAL A 59 -4.53 -11.03 -14.63
CA VAL A 59 -3.42 -10.84 -15.58
C VAL A 59 -3.77 -9.74 -16.59
N ALA A 60 -4.95 -9.82 -17.22
CA ALA A 60 -5.40 -8.81 -18.16
C ALA A 60 -5.53 -7.43 -17.50
N ALA A 61 -6.11 -7.36 -16.29
CA ALA A 61 -6.34 -6.11 -15.58
C ALA A 61 -5.04 -5.40 -15.15
N LEU A 62 -4.01 -6.14 -14.72
CA LEU A 62 -2.73 -5.57 -14.30
C LEU A 62 -1.86 -5.19 -15.49
N ALA A 63 -1.95 -5.94 -16.60
CA ALA A 63 -1.24 -5.64 -17.84
C ALA A 63 -1.65 -4.28 -18.43
N GLU A 64 -2.91 -3.88 -18.29
CA GLU A 64 -3.41 -2.53 -18.68
C GLU A 64 -2.61 -1.39 -18.01
N GLU A 65 -2.03 -1.64 -16.83
CA GLU A 65 -1.25 -0.66 -16.04
C GLU A 65 0.26 -0.87 -16.13
N GLY A 66 0.71 -1.83 -16.95
CA GLY A 66 2.12 -2.15 -17.16
C GLY A 66 2.74 -3.02 -16.05
N ILE A 67 1.93 -3.76 -15.30
CA ILE A 67 2.41 -4.77 -14.33
C ILE A 67 2.17 -6.16 -14.91
N LYS A 68 3.21 -6.98 -14.97
CA LYS A 68 3.14 -8.37 -15.37
C LYS A 68 2.72 -9.23 -14.18
N LEU A 69 1.58 -9.91 -14.27
CA LEU A 69 1.18 -10.93 -13.30
C LEU A 69 1.54 -12.32 -13.83
N THR A 70 2.51 -12.98 -13.22
CA THR A 70 2.94 -14.34 -13.58
C THR A 70 2.15 -15.36 -12.76
N LEU A 71 1.47 -16.28 -13.43
CA LEU A 71 0.69 -17.32 -12.76
C LEU A 71 1.53 -18.57 -12.53
N LYS A 72 1.57 -19.05 -11.29
CA LYS A 72 2.19 -20.31 -10.89
C LYS A 72 1.09 -21.35 -10.62
N PRO A 73 0.89 -22.36 -11.48
CA PRO A 73 -0.09 -23.43 -11.24
C PRO A 73 0.18 -24.16 -9.91
N SER A 74 -0.88 -24.62 -9.24
CA SER A 74 -0.79 -25.38 -7.98
C SER A 74 -1.88 -26.44 -7.93
N GLN A 75 -1.84 -27.30 -6.92
CA GLN A 75 -2.88 -28.28 -6.60
C GLN A 75 -4.05 -27.66 -5.81
N GLY A 76 -4.00 -26.36 -5.52
CA GLY A 76 -5.07 -25.61 -4.86
C GLY A 76 -4.61 -24.90 -3.58
N ALA A 77 -5.59 -24.64 -2.71
CA ALA A 77 -5.45 -23.68 -1.61
C ALA A 77 -4.38 -24.04 -0.56
N THR A 78 -4.16 -25.32 -0.23
CA THR A 78 -3.12 -25.70 0.74
C THR A 78 -1.70 -25.53 0.17
N GLU A 79 -1.47 -25.88 -1.09
CA GLU A 79 -0.17 -25.62 -1.72
C GLU A 79 0.07 -24.12 -1.88
N ASN A 80 -0.98 -23.35 -2.17
CA ASN A 80 -0.91 -21.89 -2.20
C ASN A 80 -0.48 -21.31 -0.86
N LEU A 81 -1.09 -21.75 0.23
CA LEU A 81 -0.72 -21.33 1.58
C LEU A 81 0.72 -21.72 1.91
N ALA A 82 1.14 -22.95 1.59
CA ALA A 82 2.52 -23.39 1.81
C ALA A 82 3.53 -22.53 1.03
N ARG A 83 3.23 -22.15 -0.22
CA ARG A 83 4.07 -21.24 -1.01
C ARG A 83 4.09 -19.83 -0.42
N LEU A 84 2.97 -19.32 0.07
CA LEU A 84 2.92 -18.01 0.72
C LEU A 84 3.71 -17.97 2.04
N LEU A 85 3.79 -19.09 2.76
CA LEU A 85 4.60 -19.19 3.98
C LEU A 85 6.10 -19.39 3.68
N ASP A 86 6.45 -19.99 2.54
CA ASP A 86 7.83 -20.20 2.12
C ASP A 86 8.40 -18.98 1.38
N GLU A 87 9.24 -18.19 2.05
CA GLU A 87 9.94 -17.02 1.48
C GLU A 87 10.73 -17.33 0.20
N GLN A 88 11.17 -18.58 -0.01
CA GLN A 88 11.93 -18.97 -1.19
C GLN A 88 11.04 -19.34 -2.39
N SER A 89 9.72 -19.38 -2.20
CA SER A 89 8.79 -19.82 -3.24
C SER A 89 8.63 -18.82 -4.39
N ASN A 90 9.05 -17.57 -4.18
CA ASN A 90 8.84 -16.41 -5.05
C ASN A 90 7.36 -16.22 -5.43
N VAL A 91 6.44 -16.43 -4.46
CA VAL A 91 5.01 -16.15 -4.61
C VAL A 91 4.64 -14.96 -3.73
N ASP A 92 4.04 -13.93 -4.34
CA ASP A 92 3.66 -12.69 -3.66
C ASP A 92 2.21 -12.74 -3.16
N LEU A 93 1.34 -13.45 -3.88
CA LEU A 93 -0.08 -13.58 -3.55
C LEU A 93 -0.69 -14.90 -4.05
N ALA A 94 -1.79 -15.33 -3.45
CA ALA A 94 -2.53 -16.49 -3.90
C ALA A 94 -4.00 -16.46 -3.46
N PHE A 95 -4.85 -17.20 -4.16
CA PHE A 95 -6.16 -17.54 -3.62
C PHE A 95 -6.03 -18.63 -2.56
N VAL A 96 -6.59 -18.39 -1.38
CA VAL A 96 -6.59 -19.32 -0.26
C VAL A 96 -8.03 -19.48 0.22
N GLN A 97 -8.47 -20.73 0.31
CA GLN A 97 -9.78 -21.08 0.85
C GLN A 97 -9.82 -20.75 2.36
N ASN A 98 -10.86 -20.08 2.83
CA ASN A 98 -11.04 -19.83 4.26
C ASN A 98 -11.34 -21.15 5.03
N GLY A 99 -10.89 -21.20 6.28
CA GLY A 99 -10.93 -22.35 7.16
C GLY A 99 -9.81 -23.37 6.96
N LEU A 100 -8.70 -22.98 6.32
CA LEU A 100 -7.52 -23.85 6.16
C LEU A 100 -6.53 -23.76 7.32
N ILE A 101 -6.48 -22.60 7.98
CA ILE A 101 -5.57 -22.31 9.07
C ILE A 101 -6.28 -21.51 10.15
N GLU A 102 -5.90 -21.76 11.40
CA GLU A 102 -6.36 -20.97 12.54
C GLU A 102 -5.63 -19.62 12.53
N ARG A 103 -6.38 -18.53 12.75
CA ARG A 103 -5.87 -17.16 12.66
C ARG A 103 -4.66 -16.91 13.55
N GLU A 104 -4.63 -17.53 14.73
CA GLU A 104 -3.53 -17.40 15.69
C GLU A 104 -2.19 -17.87 15.12
N LYS A 105 -2.19 -18.75 14.11
CA LYS A 105 -0.98 -19.27 13.45
C LYS A 105 -0.46 -18.36 12.33
N THR A 106 -1.20 -17.31 12.00
CA THR A 106 -0.89 -16.35 10.93
C THR A 106 -0.89 -14.90 11.43
N ASP A 107 -0.91 -14.72 12.74
CA ASP A 107 -0.92 -13.40 13.40
C ASP A 107 0.50 -12.82 13.57
N ASP A 108 1.51 -13.49 13.01
CA ASP A 108 2.89 -12.96 12.93
C ASP A 108 3.01 -11.76 11.96
N GLY A 109 1.94 -11.46 11.23
CA GLY A 109 1.84 -10.34 10.32
C GLY A 109 2.50 -10.57 8.97
N SER A 110 3.05 -11.75 8.69
CA SER A 110 3.74 -12.05 7.43
C SER A 110 2.81 -12.14 6.21
N LEU A 111 1.52 -12.41 6.46
CA LEU A 111 0.49 -12.56 5.44
C LEU A 111 -0.73 -11.70 5.78
N GLU A 112 -1.27 -11.01 4.78
CA GLU A 112 -2.46 -10.20 4.90
C GLU A 112 -3.54 -10.67 3.91
N SER A 113 -4.80 -10.67 4.34
CA SER A 113 -5.95 -10.85 3.46
C SER A 113 -6.31 -9.54 2.78
N MET A 114 -6.50 -9.58 1.46
CA MET A 114 -7.08 -8.49 0.69
C MET A 114 -8.63 -8.52 0.69
N GLY A 115 -9.21 -9.50 1.40
CA GLY A 115 -10.64 -9.77 1.48
C GLY A 115 -10.99 -11.14 0.91
N SER A 116 -12.27 -11.49 0.97
CA SER A 116 -12.86 -12.64 0.29
C SER A 116 -13.51 -12.22 -1.03
N PHE A 117 -13.48 -13.08 -2.05
CA PHE A 117 -13.81 -12.69 -3.43
C PHE A 117 -14.91 -13.51 -4.10
N PHE A 118 -15.17 -14.74 -3.66
CA PHE A 118 -16.27 -15.57 -4.17
C PHE A 118 -16.55 -16.74 -3.23
N HIS A 119 -17.76 -17.30 -3.35
CA HIS A 119 -18.18 -18.53 -2.66
C HIS A 119 -17.65 -19.78 -3.36
N GLU A 120 -17.25 -20.77 -2.57
CA GLU A 120 -16.91 -22.12 -2.99
C GLU A 120 -17.86 -23.11 -2.31
N PRO A 121 -19.03 -23.38 -2.91
CA PRO A 121 -20.00 -24.32 -2.37
C PRO A 121 -19.46 -25.75 -2.32
N VAL A 122 -19.91 -26.49 -1.31
CA VAL A 122 -19.70 -27.93 -1.17
C VAL A 122 -20.78 -28.66 -1.96
N PHE A 123 -20.38 -29.56 -2.84
CA PHE A 123 -21.27 -30.47 -3.53
C PHE A 123 -20.92 -31.91 -3.17
N VAL A 124 -21.93 -32.68 -2.77
CA VAL A 124 -21.81 -34.12 -2.59
C VAL A 124 -22.60 -34.79 -3.70
N PHE A 125 -21.89 -35.22 -4.74
CA PHE A 125 -22.49 -36.03 -5.80
C PHE A 125 -22.49 -37.49 -5.37
N TYR A 126 -23.58 -38.20 -5.64
CA TYR A 126 -23.76 -39.59 -5.24
C TYR A 126 -24.53 -40.38 -6.28
N ARG A 127 -24.33 -41.70 -6.27
CA ARG A 127 -25.15 -42.62 -7.05
C ARG A 127 -26.42 -42.97 -6.28
N PRO A 128 -27.62 -42.70 -6.81
CA PRO A 128 -28.87 -42.96 -6.07
C PRO A 128 -29.02 -44.42 -5.64
N GLN A 129 -28.54 -45.38 -6.43
CA GLN A 129 -28.66 -46.81 -6.12
C GLN A 129 -27.83 -47.23 -4.89
N SER A 130 -26.83 -46.42 -4.50
CA SER A 130 -26.02 -46.69 -3.30
C SER A 130 -26.71 -46.25 -2.00
N PHE A 131 -27.86 -45.57 -2.06
CA PHE A 131 -28.55 -45.02 -0.89
C PHE A 131 -30.03 -45.42 -0.89
N LYS A 132 -30.58 -45.72 0.29
CA LYS A 132 -32.01 -46.10 0.43
C LYS A 132 -32.95 -44.90 0.27
N GLN A 133 -32.46 -43.72 0.61
CA GLN A 133 -33.17 -42.44 0.55
C GLN A 133 -32.22 -41.40 -0.07
N PRO A 134 -32.75 -40.29 -0.62
CA PRO A 134 -31.91 -39.19 -1.08
C PRO A 134 -30.98 -38.70 0.03
N LEU A 135 -29.69 -38.52 -0.31
CA LEU A 135 -28.66 -38.09 0.64
C LEU A 135 -28.94 -36.66 1.13
N GLN A 136 -29.04 -36.48 2.45
CA GLN A 136 -29.34 -35.18 3.08
C GLN A 136 -28.32 -34.69 4.12
N SER A 137 -27.36 -35.53 4.50
CA SER A 137 -26.36 -35.17 5.52
C SER A 137 -25.04 -35.91 5.33
N PHE A 138 -23.96 -35.36 5.87
CA PHE A 138 -22.66 -36.04 5.88
C PHE A 138 -22.67 -37.33 6.74
N GLY A 139 -23.55 -37.44 7.73
CA GLY A 139 -23.68 -38.65 8.57
C GLY A 139 -24.13 -39.89 7.78
N GLU A 140 -24.94 -39.71 6.75
CA GLU A 140 -25.43 -40.78 5.87
C GLU A 140 -24.34 -41.36 4.94
N LEU A 141 -23.17 -40.74 4.89
CA LEU A 141 -21.98 -41.27 4.22
C LEU A 141 -21.32 -42.42 4.99
N SER A 142 -21.75 -42.68 6.23
CA SER A 142 -21.25 -43.77 7.04
C SER A 142 -21.36 -45.11 6.30
N GLY A 143 -20.24 -45.84 6.24
CA GLY A 143 -20.14 -47.14 5.57
C GLY A 143 -20.11 -47.09 4.04
N LYS A 144 -20.07 -45.92 3.41
CA LYS A 144 -19.97 -45.74 1.95
C LYS A 144 -18.53 -45.55 1.50
N ARG A 145 -18.25 -45.82 0.21
CA ARG A 145 -16.99 -45.43 -0.44
C ARG A 145 -17.15 -44.00 -0.96
N VAL A 146 -16.42 -43.07 -0.38
CA VAL A 146 -16.56 -41.64 -0.62
C VAL A 146 -15.21 -41.04 -0.97
N ALA A 147 -15.11 -40.42 -2.14
CA ALA A 147 -13.98 -39.57 -2.45
C ALA A 147 -14.12 -38.23 -1.71
N ILE A 148 -13.18 -37.92 -0.83
CA ILE A 148 -13.25 -36.74 0.05
C ILE A 148 -12.28 -35.64 -0.38
N GLY A 149 -11.79 -35.64 -1.63
CA GLY A 149 -10.76 -34.73 -2.10
C GLY A 149 -9.35 -35.33 -2.01
N ALA A 150 -8.46 -34.84 -2.88
CA ALA A 150 -7.08 -35.28 -2.94
C ALA A 150 -6.32 -34.89 -1.65
N GLU A 151 -5.22 -35.59 -1.36
CA GLU A 151 -4.30 -35.19 -0.30
C GLU A 151 -3.84 -33.75 -0.47
N GLY A 152 -3.79 -33.00 0.63
CA GLY A 152 -3.41 -31.58 0.60
C GLY A 152 -4.39 -30.66 -0.15
N SER A 153 -5.64 -31.08 -0.43
CA SER A 153 -6.64 -30.20 -1.04
C SER A 153 -7.54 -29.52 0.00
N GLY A 154 -8.00 -28.30 -0.30
CA GLY A 154 -8.99 -27.61 0.54
C GLY A 154 -10.34 -28.33 0.60
N THR A 155 -10.71 -29.06 -0.46
CA THR A 155 -11.83 -30.00 -0.45
C THR A 155 -11.69 -31.05 0.64
N ARG A 156 -10.49 -31.63 0.82
CA ARG A 156 -10.23 -32.64 1.84
C ARG A 156 -10.31 -32.09 3.25
N VAL A 157 -9.71 -30.93 3.48
CA VAL A 157 -9.81 -30.27 4.80
C VAL A 157 -11.28 -30.05 5.17
N LEU A 158 -12.06 -29.45 4.26
CA LEU A 158 -13.46 -29.16 4.50
C LEU A 158 -14.33 -30.42 4.65
N ALA A 159 -14.13 -31.44 3.79
CA ALA A 159 -14.84 -32.70 3.88
C ALA A 159 -14.60 -33.41 5.22
N LEU A 160 -13.35 -33.40 5.72
CA LEU A 160 -13.01 -33.97 7.02
C LEU A 160 -13.66 -33.21 8.17
N SER A 161 -13.67 -31.87 8.13
CA SER A 161 -14.36 -31.05 9.15
C SER A 161 -15.87 -31.35 9.21
N LEU A 162 -16.52 -31.50 8.04
CA LEU A 162 -17.95 -31.82 7.96
C LEU A 162 -18.25 -33.26 8.42
N LEU A 163 -17.39 -34.23 8.10
CA LEU A 163 -17.50 -35.60 8.59
C LEU A 163 -17.31 -35.68 10.12
N ALA A 164 -16.37 -34.92 10.67
CA ALA A 164 -16.08 -34.90 12.10
C ALA A 164 -17.28 -34.43 12.95
N LEU A 165 -18.13 -33.54 12.42
CA LEU A 165 -19.39 -33.14 13.09
C LEU A 165 -20.36 -34.32 13.31
N HIS A 166 -20.23 -35.39 12.50
CA HIS A 166 -20.98 -36.64 12.63
C HIS A 166 -20.16 -37.77 13.27
N GLN A 167 -19.01 -37.44 13.88
CA GLN A 167 -18.08 -38.41 14.46
C GLN A 167 -17.53 -39.42 13.45
N LEU A 168 -17.55 -39.07 12.16
CA LEU A 168 -16.96 -39.84 11.08
C LEU A 168 -15.51 -39.39 10.84
N LYS A 169 -14.61 -40.35 10.67
CA LYS A 169 -13.20 -40.10 10.34
C LYS A 169 -12.65 -41.21 9.46
N PRO A 170 -11.61 -40.95 8.65
CA PRO A 170 -10.81 -42.01 8.04
C PRO A 170 -10.26 -42.91 9.16
N ASP A 171 -10.61 -44.18 9.12
CA ASP A 171 -10.25 -45.22 10.11
C ASP A 171 -9.24 -46.23 9.53
N GLY A 172 -8.61 -45.90 8.40
CA GLY A 172 -7.76 -46.80 7.63
C GLY A 172 -8.54 -47.76 6.72
N SER A 173 -9.87 -47.73 6.73
CA SER A 173 -10.66 -48.41 5.71
C SER A 173 -10.67 -47.59 4.40
N ASP A 174 -10.76 -48.29 3.27
CA ASP A 174 -10.89 -47.69 1.92
C ASP A 174 -12.26 -47.03 1.67
N ARG A 175 -12.91 -46.55 2.74
CA ARG A 175 -14.22 -45.88 2.70
C ARG A 175 -14.09 -44.38 2.47
N PHE A 176 -13.09 -43.71 3.06
CA PHE A 176 -12.87 -42.28 2.85
C PHE A 176 -11.59 -42.07 2.04
N ILE A 177 -11.76 -42.02 0.72
CA ILE A 177 -10.69 -42.13 -0.27
C ILE A 177 -10.13 -40.75 -0.60
N ALA A 178 -8.81 -40.63 -0.61
CA ALA A 178 -8.09 -39.41 -0.97
C ALA A 178 -8.03 -39.19 -2.49
N LYS A 179 -9.20 -38.95 -3.10
CA LYS A 179 -9.35 -38.73 -4.54
C LYS A 179 -10.17 -37.46 -4.77
N GLY A 180 -9.79 -36.66 -5.76
CA GLY A 180 -10.46 -35.40 -6.10
C GLY A 180 -10.55 -35.15 -7.60
N GLY A 181 -11.22 -34.06 -7.98
CA GLY A 181 -11.30 -33.60 -9.37
C GLY A 181 -11.85 -34.66 -10.34
N GLU A 182 -11.30 -34.67 -11.56
CA GLU A 182 -11.68 -35.62 -12.62
C GLU A 182 -11.52 -37.08 -12.20
N SER A 183 -10.50 -37.39 -11.40
CA SER A 183 -10.25 -38.76 -10.92
C SER A 183 -11.38 -39.25 -10.01
N ALA A 184 -11.94 -38.38 -9.17
CA ALA A 184 -13.10 -38.70 -8.33
C ALA A 184 -14.38 -38.81 -9.15
N ALA A 185 -14.58 -37.92 -10.11
CA ALA A 185 -15.74 -37.96 -11.00
C ALA A 185 -15.77 -39.23 -11.87
N ALA A 186 -14.63 -39.65 -12.42
CA ALA A 186 -14.50 -40.89 -13.17
C ALA A 186 -14.82 -42.12 -12.30
N ALA A 187 -14.26 -42.20 -11.09
CA ALA A 187 -14.53 -43.29 -10.15
C ALA A 187 -16.01 -43.34 -9.72
N LEU A 188 -16.65 -42.18 -9.54
CA LEU A 188 -18.06 -42.09 -9.20
C LEU A 188 -18.95 -42.62 -10.33
N ARG A 189 -18.67 -42.23 -11.58
CA ARG A 189 -19.36 -42.73 -12.77
C ARG A 189 -19.13 -44.23 -13.01
N ALA A 190 -17.92 -44.71 -12.75
CA ALA A 190 -17.54 -46.11 -12.94
C ALA A 190 -18.14 -47.06 -11.88
N GLY A 191 -18.79 -46.55 -10.84
CA GLY A 191 -19.34 -47.40 -9.78
C GLY A 191 -18.32 -47.78 -8.68
N GLU A 192 -17.08 -47.30 -8.78
CA GLU A 192 -15.99 -47.59 -7.85
C GLU A 192 -16.17 -46.90 -6.50
N ILE A 193 -16.85 -45.75 -6.48
CA ILE A 193 -17.20 -45.01 -5.26
C ILE A 193 -18.67 -44.59 -5.28
N ASP A 194 -19.29 -44.57 -4.11
CA ASP A 194 -20.73 -44.34 -3.95
C ASP A 194 -21.08 -42.84 -3.90
N ALA A 195 -20.16 -42.01 -3.42
CA ALA A 195 -20.27 -40.56 -3.41
C ALA A 195 -18.91 -39.87 -3.60
N ALA A 196 -18.92 -38.60 -3.97
CA ALA A 196 -17.73 -37.77 -4.04
C ALA A 196 -18.04 -36.33 -3.63
N VAL A 197 -17.15 -35.76 -2.82
CA VAL A 197 -17.20 -34.37 -2.35
C VAL A 197 -16.38 -33.50 -3.29
N PHE A 198 -16.98 -32.40 -3.72
CA PHE A 198 -16.35 -31.36 -4.53
C PHE A 198 -16.57 -30.01 -3.87
N VAL A 199 -15.57 -29.14 -3.96
CA VAL A 199 -15.67 -27.75 -3.49
C VAL A 199 -15.26 -26.86 -4.66
N GLY A 200 -16.12 -25.92 -5.04
CA GLY A 200 -15.81 -25.00 -6.13
C GLY A 200 -17.04 -24.43 -6.83
N ASN A 201 -16.82 -23.58 -7.83
CA ASN A 201 -17.88 -22.84 -8.49
C ASN A 201 -18.74 -23.73 -9.41
N VAL A 202 -20.07 -23.58 -9.32
CA VAL A 202 -21.08 -24.26 -10.15
C VAL A 202 -20.84 -24.12 -11.66
N THR A 203 -20.17 -23.05 -12.12
CA THR A 203 -19.84 -22.83 -13.53
C THR A 203 -18.62 -23.60 -14.01
N SER A 204 -17.91 -24.35 -13.15
CA SER A 204 -16.75 -25.13 -13.58
C SER A 204 -17.14 -26.25 -14.55
N PRO A 205 -16.33 -26.54 -15.59
CA PRO A 205 -16.66 -27.58 -16.56
C PRO A 205 -16.93 -28.96 -15.94
N LEU A 206 -16.15 -29.33 -14.92
CA LEU A 206 -16.32 -30.58 -14.18
C LEU A 206 -17.69 -30.66 -13.48
N LEU A 207 -18.06 -29.64 -12.69
CA LEU A 207 -19.34 -29.64 -11.99
C LEU A 207 -20.51 -29.57 -12.98
N GLN A 208 -20.38 -28.77 -14.04
CA GLN A 208 -21.35 -28.70 -15.13
C GLN A 208 -21.59 -30.07 -15.79
N ALA A 209 -20.55 -30.89 -15.95
CA ALA A 209 -20.66 -32.25 -16.47
C ALA A 209 -21.30 -33.22 -15.47
N LEU A 210 -21.04 -33.06 -14.16
CA LEU A 210 -21.65 -33.89 -13.11
C LEU A 210 -23.14 -33.58 -12.91
N PHE A 211 -23.56 -32.31 -12.99
CA PHE A 211 -24.96 -31.91 -12.91
C PHE A 211 -25.80 -32.45 -14.08
N ARG A 212 -25.20 -32.63 -15.26
CA ARG A 212 -25.86 -33.21 -16.45
C ARG A 212 -25.84 -34.73 -16.50
N ASP A 213 -25.14 -35.37 -15.56
CA ASP A 213 -25.05 -36.83 -15.51
C ASP A 213 -26.35 -37.42 -14.94
N ALA A 214 -27.13 -38.09 -15.80
CA ALA A 214 -28.41 -38.67 -15.41
C ALA A 214 -28.31 -39.75 -14.33
N GLN A 215 -27.13 -40.39 -14.20
CA GLN A 215 -26.88 -41.46 -13.22
C GLN A 215 -26.57 -40.90 -11.82
N LEU A 216 -26.26 -39.61 -11.72
CA LEU A 216 -25.84 -38.98 -10.48
C LEU A 216 -26.94 -38.07 -9.91
N ARG A 217 -26.88 -37.87 -8.60
CA ARG A 217 -27.65 -36.84 -7.89
C ARG A 217 -26.71 -36.07 -6.99
N VAL A 218 -27.15 -34.89 -6.59
CA VAL A 218 -26.43 -34.00 -5.68
C VAL A 218 -27.25 -33.89 -4.39
N ALA A 219 -26.57 -33.95 -3.24
CA ALA A 219 -27.22 -33.91 -1.94
C ALA A 219 -27.80 -32.52 -1.64
N ASP A 220 -29.05 -32.48 -1.16
CA ASP A 220 -29.65 -31.30 -0.52
C ASP A 220 -29.40 -31.40 0.99
N LEU A 221 -28.43 -30.64 1.49
CA LEU A 221 -27.95 -30.78 2.86
C LEU A 221 -28.95 -30.15 3.84
N ALA A 222 -29.80 -30.99 4.45
CA ALA A 222 -30.81 -30.56 5.42
C ALA A 222 -30.20 -29.86 6.64
N LEU A 223 -28.95 -30.19 6.97
CA LEU A 223 -28.21 -29.63 8.10
C LEU A 223 -27.27 -28.47 7.69
N ALA A 224 -27.40 -27.91 6.48
CA ALA A 224 -26.50 -26.86 6.00
C ALA A 224 -26.41 -25.65 6.94
N GLU A 225 -27.54 -25.18 7.50
CA GLU A 225 -27.52 -24.08 8.48
C GLU A 225 -26.75 -24.47 9.76
N THR A 226 -26.95 -25.70 10.24
CA THR A 226 -26.21 -26.21 11.41
C THR A 226 -24.71 -26.28 11.13
N TYR A 227 -24.30 -26.70 9.94
CA TYR A 227 -22.89 -26.73 9.54
C TYR A 227 -22.29 -25.32 9.53
N ALA A 228 -22.98 -24.33 8.95
CA ALA A 228 -22.54 -22.94 8.93
C ALA A 228 -22.43 -22.33 10.35
N ARG A 229 -23.30 -22.72 11.28
CA ARG A 229 -23.22 -22.27 12.68
C ARG A 229 -22.12 -22.95 13.49
N ARG A 230 -21.72 -24.17 13.13
CA ARG A 230 -20.69 -24.94 13.82
C ARG A 230 -19.28 -24.68 13.28
N LEU A 231 -19.18 -24.27 12.02
CA LEU A 231 -17.94 -23.98 11.31
C LEU A 231 -18.01 -22.51 10.83
N PRO A 232 -17.50 -21.55 11.61
CA PRO A 232 -17.64 -20.10 11.34
C PRO A 232 -17.15 -19.61 9.98
N GLN A 233 -16.26 -20.38 9.34
CA GLN A 233 -15.78 -20.13 7.98
C GLN A 233 -16.82 -20.43 6.88
N LEU A 234 -17.92 -21.11 7.23
CA LEU A 234 -18.94 -21.55 6.27
C LEU A 234 -20.17 -20.65 6.29
N SER A 235 -20.69 -20.37 5.10
CA SER A 235 -21.96 -19.70 4.89
C SER A 235 -22.99 -20.67 4.34
N LEU A 236 -24.25 -20.51 4.77
CA LEU A 236 -25.38 -21.20 4.14
C LEU A 236 -25.60 -20.61 2.74
N VAL A 237 -25.63 -21.47 1.73
CA VAL A 237 -25.98 -21.08 0.35
C VAL A 237 -27.04 -22.01 -0.21
N THR A 238 -27.90 -21.47 -1.07
CA THR A 238 -28.93 -22.24 -1.75
C THR A 238 -28.74 -22.07 -3.25
N LEU A 239 -28.54 -23.19 -3.94
CA LEU A 239 -28.50 -23.24 -5.40
C LEU A 239 -29.95 -23.30 -5.91
N PRO A 240 -30.47 -22.30 -6.65
CA PRO A 240 -31.83 -22.34 -7.16
C PRO A 240 -32.03 -23.47 -8.18
N ALA A 241 -33.28 -23.93 -8.32
CA ALA A 241 -33.65 -24.86 -9.39
C ALA A 241 -33.37 -24.22 -10.76
N GLY A 242 -32.87 -25.01 -11.72
CA GLY A 242 -32.57 -24.53 -13.07
C GLY A 242 -31.32 -23.66 -13.21
N LEU A 243 -30.55 -23.40 -12.13
CA LEU A 243 -29.37 -22.52 -12.18
C LEU A 243 -28.29 -23.00 -13.17
N VAL A 244 -28.11 -24.31 -13.30
CA VAL A 244 -27.12 -24.91 -14.19
C VAL A 244 -27.62 -24.94 -15.63
N ASP A 245 -28.88 -25.31 -15.81
CA ASP A 245 -29.55 -25.34 -17.11
C ASP A 245 -31.04 -25.08 -16.90
N VAL A 246 -31.52 -23.92 -17.35
CA VAL A 246 -32.91 -23.51 -17.15
C VAL A 246 -33.85 -24.36 -18.01
N ALA A 247 -33.43 -24.72 -19.22
CA ALA A 247 -34.27 -25.47 -20.16
C ALA A 247 -34.44 -26.92 -19.72
N ALA A 248 -33.34 -27.55 -19.25
CA ALA A 248 -33.38 -28.89 -18.68
C ALA A 248 -33.83 -28.93 -17.20
N LEU A 249 -34.06 -27.75 -16.59
CA LEU A 249 -34.33 -27.57 -15.16
C LEU A 249 -33.31 -28.32 -14.30
N LEU A 250 -32.01 -28.00 -14.47
CA LEU A 250 -30.92 -28.55 -13.67
C LEU A 250 -30.36 -27.47 -12.73
N PRO A 251 -30.22 -27.74 -11.42
CA PRO A 251 -30.82 -28.87 -10.70
C PRO A 251 -32.35 -28.80 -10.73
N SER A 252 -33.03 -29.94 -10.61
CA SER A 252 -34.51 -30.04 -10.70
C SER A 252 -35.25 -29.40 -9.53
N GLN A 253 -34.55 -29.12 -8.44
CA GLN A 253 -35.06 -28.44 -7.25
C GLN A 253 -33.94 -27.59 -6.66
N ALA A 254 -34.31 -26.69 -5.75
CA ALA A 254 -33.32 -25.95 -4.99
C ALA A 254 -32.49 -26.88 -4.10
N ILE A 255 -31.19 -26.62 -4.01
CA ILE A 255 -30.24 -27.42 -3.21
C ILE A 255 -29.65 -26.53 -2.13
N ARG A 256 -29.86 -26.88 -0.86
CA ARG A 256 -29.19 -26.23 0.26
C ARG A 256 -27.82 -26.86 0.45
N THR A 257 -26.81 -26.04 0.61
CA THR A 257 -25.47 -26.49 0.96
C THR A 257 -24.74 -25.41 1.75
N VAL A 258 -23.51 -25.71 2.14
CA VAL A 258 -22.58 -24.75 2.72
C VAL A 258 -21.54 -24.35 1.68
N ALA A 259 -21.10 -23.11 1.75
CA ALA A 259 -19.95 -22.62 1.00
C ALA A 259 -18.91 -22.07 1.96
N THR A 260 -17.64 -22.35 1.67
CA THR A 260 -16.56 -21.50 2.16
C THR A 260 -16.35 -20.34 1.19
N THR A 261 -15.46 -19.43 1.51
CA THR A 261 -15.08 -18.32 0.63
C THR A 261 -13.60 -18.40 0.30
N SER A 262 -13.21 -17.93 -0.88
CA SER A 262 -11.79 -17.77 -1.22
C SER A 262 -11.34 -16.35 -0.93
N SER A 263 -10.26 -16.24 -0.16
CA SER A 263 -9.57 -14.98 0.09
C SER A 263 -8.38 -14.83 -0.85
N LEU A 264 -8.10 -13.60 -1.29
CA LEU A 264 -6.83 -13.27 -1.92
C LEU A 264 -5.88 -12.87 -0.80
N VAL A 265 -4.85 -13.68 -0.57
CA VAL A 265 -3.87 -13.47 0.48
C VAL A 265 -2.58 -13.03 -0.18
N ALA A 266 -1.97 -11.99 0.38
CA ALA A 266 -0.70 -11.44 -0.05
C ALA A 266 0.30 -11.45 1.10
N ARG A 267 1.59 -11.36 0.78
CA ARG A 267 2.62 -11.03 1.77
C ARG A 267 2.48 -9.58 2.22
N ASP A 268 2.91 -9.30 3.45
CA ASP A 268 2.88 -7.96 4.06
C ASP A 268 3.80 -6.93 3.38
N ASP A 269 4.81 -7.42 2.66
CA ASP A 269 5.71 -6.61 1.86
C ASP A 269 5.17 -6.23 0.47
N LEU A 270 3.95 -6.67 0.12
CA LEU A 270 3.31 -6.33 -1.15
C LEU A 270 3.19 -4.82 -1.32
N HIS A 271 3.71 -4.30 -2.42
CA HIS A 271 3.75 -2.86 -2.66
C HIS A 271 2.32 -2.25 -2.71
N PRO A 272 2.01 -1.16 -1.95
CA PRO A 272 0.66 -0.58 -1.85
C PRO A 272 -0.03 -0.25 -3.18
N ALA A 273 0.75 0.19 -4.17
CA ALA A 273 0.25 0.45 -5.52
C ALA A 273 -0.24 -0.82 -6.25
N VAL A 274 0.40 -1.97 -6.02
CA VAL A 274 -0.08 -3.28 -6.52
C VAL A 274 -1.35 -3.67 -5.78
N SER A 275 -1.37 -3.51 -4.45
CA SER A 275 -2.57 -3.75 -3.64
C SER A 275 -3.76 -2.94 -4.15
N TYR A 276 -3.55 -1.67 -4.50
CA TYR A 276 -4.55 -0.83 -5.14
C TYR A 276 -5.06 -1.39 -6.48
N LEU A 277 -4.16 -1.77 -7.38
CA LEU A 277 -4.53 -2.29 -8.69
C LEU A 277 -5.28 -3.63 -8.60
N LEU A 278 -4.85 -4.51 -7.68
CA LEU A 278 -5.53 -5.76 -7.39
C LEU A 278 -6.94 -5.50 -6.85
N MET A 279 -7.12 -4.59 -5.89
CA MET A 279 -8.45 -4.28 -5.37
C MET A 279 -9.36 -3.60 -6.39
N ARG A 280 -8.80 -2.76 -7.26
CA ARG A 280 -9.53 -2.14 -8.37
C ARG A 280 -9.97 -3.20 -9.38
N ALA A 281 -9.07 -4.12 -9.76
CA ALA A 281 -9.39 -5.25 -10.62
C ALA A 281 -10.44 -6.15 -9.96
N ALA A 282 -10.31 -6.40 -8.66
CA ALA A 282 -11.23 -7.25 -7.92
C ALA A 282 -12.64 -6.69 -7.88
N LYS A 283 -12.81 -5.39 -7.63
CA LYS A 283 -14.11 -4.72 -7.74
C LYS A 283 -14.71 -4.97 -9.13
N ARG A 284 -13.94 -4.76 -10.21
CA ARG A 284 -14.40 -5.03 -11.59
C ARG A 284 -14.79 -6.50 -11.83
N ILE A 285 -14.04 -7.44 -11.27
CA ILE A 285 -14.18 -8.88 -11.55
C ILE A 285 -15.30 -9.52 -10.70
N HIS A 286 -15.47 -9.10 -9.45
CA HIS A 286 -16.28 -9.81 -8.45
C HIS A 286 -17.55 -9.04 -8.02
N SER A 287 -17.66 -7.72 -8.26
CA SER A 287 -18.82 -6.95 -7.78
C SER A 287 -20.10 -7.19 -8.56
N GLY A 288 -20.02 -7.79 -9.75
CA GLY A 288 -21.19 -8.05 -10.61
C GLY A 288 -22.18 -9.07 -10.04
N GLY A 289 -21.80 -9.78 -8.97
CA GLY A 289 -22.52 -10.95 -8.49
C GLY A 289 -22.31 -12.15 -9.42
N ASP A 290 -22.73 -13.32 -8.96
CA ASP A 290 -22.74 -14.54 -9.77
C ASP A 290 -23.94 -15.42 -9.39
N ALA A 291 -23.90 -16.68 -9.78
CA ALA A 291 -24.95 -17.66 -9.53
C ALA A 291 -25.25 -17.87 -8.02
N LEU A 292 -24.30 -17.54 -7.14
CA LEU A 292 -24.33 -17.77 -5.69
C LEU A 292 -24.06 -16.52 -4.86
N SER A 293 -23.58 -15.45 -5.47
CA SER A 293 -23.25 -14.18 -4.82
C SER A 293 -24.12 -13.04 -5.32
N LYS A 294 -24.56 -12.18 -4.40
CA LYS A 294 -25.29 -10.96 -4.70
C LYS A 294 -24.36 -9.93 -5.34
N VAL A 295 -24.97 -8.99 -6.07
CA VAL A 295 -24.28 -7.80 -6.56
C VAL A 295 -23.66 -7.04 -5.38
N ASN A 296 -22.40 -6.65 -5.51
CA ASN A 296 -21.57 -6.00 -4.48
C ASN A 296 -21.40 -6.79 -3.17
N GLU A 297 -21.63 -8.11 -3.17
CA GLU A 297 -21.27 -8.96 -2.02
C GLU A 297 -19.75 -9.13 -1.89
N PHE A 298 -19.05 -9.18 -3.01
CA PHE A 298 -17.59 -9.30 -3.08
C PHE A 298 -16.96 -8.17 -3.89
N PRO A 299 -15.71 -7.78 -3.58
CA PRO A 299 -14.88 -8.26 -2.46
C PRO A 299 -15.37 -7.80 -1.08
N SER A 300 -15.15 -8.61 -0.04
CA SER A 300 -15.63 -8.34 1.33
C SER A 300 -14.69 -8.86 2.41
N PHE A 301 -14.51 -8.08 3.47
CA PHE A 301 -13.79 -8.50 4.69
C PHE A 301 -14.69 -9.21 5.71
N ALA A 302 -16.01 -9.27 5.48
CA ALA A 302 -16.93 -9.91 6.43
C ALA A 302 -16.69 -11.42 6.57
N PHE A 303 -16.07 -12.04 5.56
CA PHE A 303 -15.81 -13.49 5.51
C PHE A 303 -14.33 -13.84 5.74
N ALA A 304 -13.42 -12.86 5.70
CA ALA A 304 -11.98 -13.09 5.81
C ALA A 304 -11.57 -13.22 7.29
N GLN A 305 -11.52 -14.46 7.80
CA GLN A 305 -11.23 -14.74 9.21
C GLN A 305 -9.79 -15.25 9.43
N ASP A 306 -9.26 -16.01 8.48
CA ASP A 306 -7.99 -16.73 8.62
C ASP A 306 -6.77 -15.80 8.72
N PHE A 307 -6.77 -14.61 8.10
CA PHE A 307 -5.60 -13.72 8.04
C PHE A 307 -5.96 -12.28 8.47
N PRO A 308 -5.02 -11.49 8.98
CA PRO A 308 -5.25 -10.07 9.24
C PRO A 308 -5.63 -9.31 7.97
N PRO A 309 -6.57 -8.35 8.03
CA PRO A 309 -6.95 -7.58 6.86
C PRO A 309 -5.81 -6.64 6.46
N SER A 310 -5.52 -6.58 5.16
CA SER A 310 -4.57 -5.60 4.63
C SER A 310 -5.13 -4.19 4.79
N ALA A 311 -4.38 -3.33 5.49
CA ALA A 311 -4.81 -1.96 5.78
C ALA A 311 -5.08 -1.16 4.50
N ASP A 312 -4.29 -1.40 3.45
CA ASP A 312 -4.47 -0.77 2.15
C ASP A 312 -5.75 -1.26 1.46
N ALA A 313 -6.00 -2.57 1.43
CA ALA A 313 -7.18 -3.12 0.81
C ALA A 313 -8.47 -2.73 1.55
N GLU A 314 -8.44 -2.71 2.88
CA GLU A 314 -9.57 -2.30 3.72
C GLU A 314 -9.91 -0.83 3.53
N ARG A 315 -8.90 0.05 3.53
CA ARG A 315 -9.08 1.48 3.22
C ARG A 315 -9.71 1.67 1.84
N LEU A 316 -9.30 0.91 0.83
CA LEU A 316 -9.84 1.04 -0.52
C LEU A 316 -11.28 0.54 -0.66
N LEU A 317 -11.70 -0.40 0.18
CA LEU A 317 -13.10 -0.82 0.23
C LEU A 317 -13.97 0.20 0.96
N LYS A 318 -13.51 0.74 2.10
CA LYS A 318 -14.27 1.70 2.92
C LYS A 318 -14.28 3.12 2.34
N ASP A 319 -13.10 3.66 2.04
CA ASP A 319 -12.91 5.08 1.68
C ASP A 319 -12.89 5.29 0.15
N GLY A 320 -12.80 4.20 -0.60
CA GLY A 320 -12.73 4.20 -2.06
C GLY A 320 -11.34 4.59 -2.59
N THR A 321 -11.30 4.97 -3.86
CA THR A 321 -10.04 5.35 -4.54
C THR A 321 -9.39 6.56 -3.86
N PRO A 322 -8.07 6.58 -3.58
CA PRO A 322 -7.43 7.72 -2.96
C PRO A 322 -7.46 8.94 -3.89
N PHE A 323 -7.49 10.16 -3.32
CA PHE A 323 -7.75 11.42 -4.05
C PHE A 323 -6.93 11.57 -5.34
N LEU A 324 -5.61 11.34 -5.29
CA LEU A 324 -4.73 11.49 -6.46
C LEU A 324 -5.08 10.51 -7.59
N TYR A 325 -5.45 9.27 -7.25
CA TYR A 325 -5.82 8.24 -8.22
C TYR A 325 -7.21 8.46 -8.84
N ARG A 326 -8.01 9.42 -8.33
CA ARG A 326 -9.30 9.80 -8.95
C ARG A 326 -9.13 10.72 -10.16
N TYR A 327 -8.07 11.53 -10.17
CA TYR A 327 -7.89 12.60 -11.16
C TYR A 327 -6.64 12.42 -12.04
N LEU A 328 -5.68 11.60 -11.61
CA LEU A 328 -4.42 11.40 -12.32
C LEU A 328 -4.28 9.94 -12.79
N PRO A 329 -3.65 9.69 -13.96
CA PRO A 329 -3.25 8.35 -14.36
C PRO A 329 -2.38 7.67 -13.29
N PHE A 330 -2.47 6.35 -13.16
CA PHE A 330 -1.83 5.56 -12.10
C PHE A 330 -0.35 5.92 -11.89
N LYS A 331 0.44 5.98 -12.97
CA LYS A 331 1.89 6.30 -12.91
C LYS A 331 2.15 7.68 -12.30
N LEU A 332 1.35 8.68 -12.67
CA LEU A 332 1.48 10.04 -12.18
C LEU A 332 0.97 10.16 -10.74
N ALA A 333 -0.18 9.55 -10.43
CA ALA A 333 -0.73 9.51 -9.08
C ALA A 333 0.27 8.90 -8.08
N ASN A 334 0.89 7.77 -8.44
CA ASN A 334 1.89 7.10 -7.61
C ASN A 334 3.22 7.87 -7.51
N PHE A 335 3.60 8.65 -8.53
CA PHE A 335 4.74 9.55 -8.42
C PHE A 335 4.46 10.70 -7.45
N VAL A 336 3.32 11.38 -7.60
CA VAL A 336 2.95 12.53 -6.78
C VAL A 336 2.71 12.13 -5.33
N SER A 337 2.06 10.99 -5.07
CA SER A 337 1.82 10.51 -3.70
C SER A 337 3.13 10.25 -2.95
N ARG A 338 4.12 9.65 -3.63
CA ARG A 338 5.46 9.42 -3.07
C ARG A 338 6.23 10.72 -2.88
N ALA A 339 6.17 11.62 -3.87
CA ALA A 339 6.85 12.92 -3.78
C ALA A 339 6.27 13.78 -2.64
N ALA A 340 4.96 13.72 -2.39
CA ALA A 340 4.29 14.51 -1.36
C ALA A 340 4.85 14.29 0.06
N VAL A 341 5.23 13.04 0.41
CA VAL A 341 5.82 12.71 1.72
C VAL A 341 7.11 13.48 1.98
N PHE A 342 7.87 13.79 0.94
CA PHE A 342 9.11 14.56 1.03
C PHE A 342 8.89 16.05 0.75
N LEU A 343 8.01 16.39 -0.20
CA LEU A 343 7.71 17.76 -0.58
C LEU A 343 7.02 18.52 0.55
N ILE A 344 6.10 17.91 1.30
CA ILE A 344 5.38 18.60 2.38
C ILE A 344 6.34 19.04 3.50
N PRO A 345 7.18 18.16 4.09
CA PRO A 345 8.18 18.58 5.08
C PRO A 345 9.19 19.58 4.51
N LEU A 346 9.60 19.42 3.25
CA LEU A 346 10.52 20.33 2.59
C LEU A 346 9.93 21.73 2.42
N LEU A 347 8.69 21.82 1.96
CA LEU A 347 7.96 23.08 1.85
C LEU A 347 7.76 23.70 3.24
N ALA A 348 7.42 22.90 4.25
CA ALA A 348 7.31 23.36 5.63
C ALA A 348 8.63 23.91 6.19
N LEU A 349 9.78 23.35 5.78
CA LEU A 349 11.11 23.85 6.13
C LEU A 349 11.50 25.11 5.33
N LEU A 350 11.08 25.21 4.07
CA LEU A 350 11.35 26.36 3.20
C LEU A 350 10.65 27.64 3.69
N LEU A 351 9.44 27.54 4.24
CA LEU A 351 8.66 28.68 4.75
C LEU A 351 9.39 29.52 5.82
N PRO A 352 9.96 28.97 6.91
CA PRO A 352 10.73 29.77 7.85
C PRO A 352 12.06 30.26 7.25
N LEU A 353 12.66 29.50 6.33
CA LEU A 353 13.92 29.86 5.67
C LEU A 353 13.81 31.17 4.86
N THR A 354 12.65 31.45 4.27
CA THR A 354 12.44 32.73 3.55
C THR A 354 12.53 33.94 4.48
N ASP A 355 12.15 33.80 5.76
CA ASP A 355 12.23 34.88 6.75
C ASP A 355 13.61 34.96 7.43
N TRP A 356 14.33 33.84 7.50
CA TRP A 356 15.63 33.78 8.17
C TRP A 356 16.76 34.32 7.30
N ILE A 357 16.74 34.09 5.99
CA ILE A 357 17.79 34.55 5.07
C ILE A 357 18.01 36.07 5.13
N PRO A 358 16.96 36.93 5.06
CA PRO A 358 17.12 38.38 5.20
C PRO A 358 17.74 38.78 6.54
N LYS A 359 17.34 38.11 7.64
CA LYS A 359 17.86 38.38 8.99
C LYS A 359 19.34 38.04 9.11
N LEU A 360 19.78 36.91 8.54
CA LEU A 360 21.19 36.52 8.55
C LEU A 360 22.06 37.47 7.71
N ILE A 361 21.56 37.91 6.55
CA ILE A 361 22.24 38.93 5.74
C ILE A 361 22.34 40.25 6.52
N ALA A 362 21.24 40.69 7.13
CA ALA A 362 21.20 41.89 7.98
C ALA A 362 22.23 41.81 9.11
N MET A 363 22.29 40.68 9.82
CA MET A 363 23.24 40.44 10.90
C MET A 363 24.69 40.53 10.42
N ARG A 364 25.00 39.95 9.26
CA ARG A 364 26.35 39.99 8.68
C ARG A 364 26.75 41.41 8.26
N VAL A 365 25.84 42.17 7.63
CA VAL A 365 26.09 43.55 7.22
C VAL A 365 26.25 44.46 8.44
N LYS A 366 25.34 44.37 9.42
CA LYS A 366 25.42 45.14 10.67
C LYS A 366 26.68 44.80 11.47
N GLY A 367 27.10 43.53 11.52
CA GLY A 367 28.35 43.13 12.17
C GLY A 367 29.58 43.74 11.52
N LYS A 368 29.63 43.80 10.18
CA LYS A 368 30.71 44.51 9.45
C LYS A 368 30.71 46.01 9.77
N LEU A 369 29.55 46.67 9.74
CA LEU A 369 29.44 48.11 10.05
C LEU A 369 29.82 48.41 11.50
N PHE A 370 29.39 47.57 12.45
CA PHE A 370 29.69 47.72 13.87
C PHE A 370 31.19 47.63 14.18
N LYS A 371 31.95 46.80 13.43
CA LYS A 371 33.41 46.74 13.55
C LYS A 371 34.05 48.11 13.27
N HIS A 372 33.61 48.79 12.21
CA HIS A 372 34.14 50.11 11.83
C HIS A 372 33.64 51.20 12.80
N TYR A 373 32.39 51.11 13.26
CA TYR A 373 31.88 52.00 14.31
C TYR A 373 32.71 51.90 15.61
N LYS A 374 33.09 50.69 16.02
CA LYS A 374 33.95 50.48 17.20
C LYS A 374 35.34 51.09 17.00
N ALA A 375 35.94 50.91 15.81
CA ALA A 375 37.23 51.50 15.48
C ALA A 375 37.16 53.05 15.52
N MET A 376 36.11 53.64 14.94
CA MET A 376 35.87 55.08 14.99
C MET A 376 35.73 55.57 16.44
N LYS A 377 34.98 54.86 17.27
CA LYS A 377 34.81 55.23 18.68
C LYS A 377 36.13 55.19 19.46
N GLN A 378 37.00 54.21 19.19
CA GLN A 378 38.33 54.15 19.79
C GLN A 378 39.20 55.34 19.37
N ILE A 379 39.09 55.79 18.12
CA ILE A 379 39.75 57.01 17.63
C ILE A 379 39.16 58.25 18.32
N ASP A 380 37.84 58.38 18.49
CA ASP A 380 37.26 59.52 19.22
C ASP A 380 37.74 59.57 20.69
N GLU A 381 37.84 58.42 21.35
CA GLU A 381 38.37 58.32 22.72
C GLU A 381 39.85 58.71 22.78
N SER A 382 40.69 58.29 21.83
CA SER A 382 42.10 58.70 21.78
C SER A 382 42.24 60.21 21.52
N VAL A 383 41.40 60.79 20.65
CA VAL A 383 41.34 62.24 20.41
C VAL A 383 40.93 62.99 21.67
N ARG A 384 39.96 62.50 22.45
CA ARG A 384 39.55 63.12 23.72
C ARG A 384 40.65 63.09 24.78
N GLY A 385 41.42 62.01 24.85
CA GLY A 385 42.56 61.87 25.77
C GLY A 385 43.86 62.55 25.31
N ALA A 386 43.97 62.92 24.03
CA ALA A 386 45.20 63.49 23.47
C ALA A 386 45.52 64.89 24.06
N THR A 387 46.76 65.04 24.52
CA THR A 387 47.38 66.28 25.04
C THR A 387 48.55 66.76 24.19
N GLN A 388 49.00 65.97 23.21
CA GLN A 388 50.13 66.28 22.33
C GLN A 388 49.69 66.35 20.85
N MET A 389 50.35 67.22 20.09
CA MET A 389 50.07 67.43 18.66
C MET A 389 50.33 66.16 17.81
N SER A 390 51.34 65.37 18.16
CA SER A 390 51.64 64.08 17.50
C SER A 390 50.47 63.10 17.59
N ALA A 391 49.89 62.94 18.78
CA ALA A 391 48.75 62.04 19.01
C ALA A 391 47.50 62.45 18.21
N LEU A 392 47.28 63.77 18.02
CA LEU A 392 46.18 64.27 17.18
C LEU A 392 46.44 64.06 15.67
N ASN A 393 47.70 64.07 15.23
CA ASN A 393 48.06 63.79 13.85
C ASN A 393 47.93 62.30 13.52
N ASP A 394 48.32 61.42 14.44
CA ASP A 394 48.14 59.98 14.29
C ASP A 394 46.66 59.59 14.28
N ALA A 395 45.85 60.18 15.17
CA ALA A 395 44.41 59.95 15.20
C ALA A 395 43.71 60.42 13.91
N ALA A 396 44.13 61.54 13.32
CA ALA A 396 43.58 62.00 12.05
C ALA A 396 43.93 61.07 10.88
N ARG A 397 45.16 60.56 10.81
CA ARG A 397 45.56 59.57 9.80
C ARG A 397 44.73 58.29 9.93
N GLN A 398 44.58 57.77 11.15
CA GLN A 398 43.73 56.59 11.41
C GLN A 398 42.26 56.83 11.04
N LEU A 399 41.76 58.06 11.24
CA LEU A 399 40.40 58.43 10.86
C LEU A 399 40.22 58.48 9.33
N ASP A 400 41.19 59.03 8.60
CA ASP A 400 41.16 59.09 7.13
C ASP A 400 41.28 57.69 6.49
N GLU A 401 42.12 56.82 7.05
CA GLU A 401 42.22 55.41 6.64
C GLU A 401 40.89 54.69 6.86
N LEU A 402 40.27 54.88 8.03
CA LEU A 402 38.97 54.29 8.34
C LEU A 402 37.86 54.81 7.41
N ASP A 403 37.89 56.09 6.99
CA ASP A 403 36.86 56.65 6.09
C ASP A 403 37.00 56.05 4.69
N ALA A 404 38.24 55.89 4.23
CA ALA A 404 38.53 55.21 2.97
C ALA A 404 38.10 53.73 2.98
N GLU A 405 38.29 53.03 4.10
CA GLU A 405 37.81 51.65 4.28
C GLU A 405 36.28 51.58 4.26
N VAL A 406 35.60 52.45 5.01
CA VAL A 406 34.13 52.51 5.05
C VAL A 406 33.54 52.88 3.69
N GLY A 407 34.17 53.80 2.95
CA GLY A 407 33.74 54.20 1.60
C GLY A 407 33.84 53.09 0.55
N ARG A 408 34.74 52.11 0.74
CA ARG A 408 34.87 50.94 -0.15
C ARG A 408 33.90 49.82 0.18
N LEU A 409 33.16 49.90 1.29
CA LEU A 409 32.16 48.91 1.64
C LEU A 409 30.94 49.02 0.72
N SER A 410 30.74 48.02 -0.13
CA SER A 410 29.49 47.84 -0.87
C SER A 410 28.40 47.32 0.08
N VAL A 411 27.56 48.22 0.59
CA VAL A 411 26.38 47.88 1.40
C VAL A 411 25.10 47.92 0.57
N PRO A 412 24.12 47.03 0.82
CA PRO A 412 22.81 47.11 0.17
C PRO A 412 22.10 48.44 0.50
N THR A 413 21.25 48.93 -0.41
CA THR A 413 20.55 50.23 -0.29
C THR A 413 19.83 50.43 1.05
N ASN A 414 19.25 49.35 1.60
CA ASN A 414 18.52 49.39 2.88
C ASN A 414 19.43 49.66 4.10
N TYR A 415 20.76 49.56 3.93
CA TYR A 415 21.78 49.82 4.96
C TYR A 415 22.68 51.00 4.61
N SER A 416 22.43 51.70 3.49
CA SER A 416 23.22 52.87 3.10
C SER A 416 23.12 53.99 4.15
N ASN A 417 21.96 54.17 4.78
CA ASN A 417 21.80 55.15 5.87
C ASN A 417 22.73 54.86 7.06
N ASP A 418 22.91 53.59 7.42
CA ASP A 418 23.82 53.20 8.51
C ASP A 418 25.29 53.48 8.14
N GLN A 419 25.66 53.30 6.88
CA GLN A 419 27.00 53.65 6.37
C GLN A 419 27.22 55.17 6.38
N PHE A 420 26.26 55.94 5.89
CA PHE A 420 26.33 57.41 5.90
C PHE A 420 26.43 57.96 7.32
N GLY A 421 25.63 57.43 8.26
CA GLY A 421 25.69 57.86 9.66
C GLY A 421 27.06 57.65 10.33
N ILE A 422 27.79 56.57 9.97
CA ILE A 422 29.17 56.38 10.45
C ILE A 422 30.08 57.49 9.92
N ARG A 423 29.97 57.85 8.63
CA ARG A 423 30.80 58.89 8.00
C ARG A 423 30.49 60.27 8.56
N ASP A 424 29.21 60.59 8.77
CA ASP A 424 28.79 61.83 9.41
C ASP A 424 29.40 61.96 10.82
N HIS A 425 29.43 60.86 11.59
CA HIS A 425 30.11 60.84 12.90
C HIS A 425 31.61 61.03 12.78
N MET A 426 32.26 60.50 11.74
CA MET A 426 33.69 60.70 11.51
C MET A 426 34.01 62.16 11.20
N ASP A 427 33.16 62.86 10.44
CA ASP A 427 33.32 64.29 10.19
C ASP A 427 33.21 65.11 11.48
N LEU A 428 32.33 64.73 12.42
CA LEU A 428 32.27 65.35 13.75
C LEU A 428 33.57 65.15 14.56
N VAL A 429 34.18 63.96 14.47
CA VAL A 429 35.47 63.68 15.11
C VAL A 429 36.58 64.50 14.45
N ARG A 430 36.57 64.65 13.12
CA ARG A 430 37.52 65.47 12.36
C ARG A 430 37.49 66.93 12.82
N VAL A 431 36.29 67.52 12.95
CA VAL A 431 36.11 68.88 13.50
C VAL A 431 36.64 68.98 14.93
N ARG A 432 36.47 67.94 15.76
CA ARG A 432 36.99 67.92 17.14
C ARG A 432 38.52 67.87 17.17
N ILE A 433 39.14 67.12 16.27
CA ILE A 433 40.60 67.09 16.12
C ILE A 433 41.10 68.49 15.77
N GLU A 434 40.50 69.15 14.78
CA GLU A 434 40.88 70.52 14.36
C GLU A 434 40.78 71.52 15.51
N ARG A 435 39.64 71.56 16.22
CA ARG A 435 39.49 72.44 17.39
C ARG A 435 40.53 72.20 18.48
N LYS A 436 40.91 70.95 18.72
CA LYS A 436 41.96 70.62 19.68
C LYS A 436 43.36 70.99 19.19
N ARG A 437 43.63 70.86 17.89
CA ARG A 437 44.88 71.34 17.29
C ARG A 437 45.01 72.85 17.45
N ASP A 438 43.94 73.59 17.17
CA ASP A 438 43.91 75.03 17.34
C ASP A 438 44.18 75.41 18.80
N ALA A 439 43.51 74.76 19.76
CA ALA A 439 43.73 75.00 21.18
C ALA A 439 45.17 74.69 21.64
N LEU A 440 45.79 73.61 21.15
CA LEU A 440 47.18 73.27 21.50
C LEU A 440 48.21 74.14 20.79
N SER A 441 47.88 74.71 19.62
CA SER A 441 48.75 75.66 18.91
C SER A 441 48.80 77.06 19.54
N VAL A 442 47.80 77.40 20.37
CA VAL A 442 47.71 78.67 21.11
C VAL A 442 48.33 78.58 22.52
N SER A 443 48.64 77.37 23.01
CA SER A 443 49.29 77.12 24.32
C SER A 443 50.80 76.87 24.26
N VAL A 444 51.42 77.03 23.09
CA VAL A 444 52.89 77.07 22.89
C VAL A 444 53.29 78.52 22.66
#